data_AF-A0AA37WRP7-F1
#
_entry.id   AF-A0AA37WRP7-F1
#
_cell.length_a   1.000
_cell.length_b   1.000
_cell.length_c   1.000
_cell.angle_alpha   90.00
_cell.angle_beta   90.00
_cell.angle_gamma   90.00
#
_symmetry.space_group_name_H-M   'P 1'
#
loop_
_entity.id
_entity.type
_entity.pdbx_description
1 polymer ?
#
loop_
_entity_poly.entity_id
_entity_poly.type
_entity_poly.pdbx_seq_one_letter_code
_entity_poly.pdbx_strand_id
1 'polypeptide(L)' 'MRYHLRIARARLQGSVDTHCTVLNAPTIEAAIDRAAAIVDSVLDGRPGVATLTSPYRGLIWAHRQNLPAPAWP' A
#
# COMPACT_ATOMS: atom_id res chain seq x y z
N MET A 1 -2.33 8.92 15.85
CA MET A 1 -2.38 7.43 15.82
C MET A 1 -1.28 6.90 14.89
N ARG A 2 -0.76 5.71 15.17
CA ARG A 2 0.32 5.07 14.38
C ARG A 2 -0.27 4.03 13.43
N TYR A 3 0.16 4.06 12.18
CA TYR A 3 -0.22 3.13 11.12
C TYR A 3 1.03 2.57 10.44
N HIS A 4 0.92 1.37 9.91
CA HIS A 4 1.99 0.69 9.18
C HIS A 4 1.56 0.56 7.73
N LEU A 5 2.31 1.20 6.84
CA LEU A 5 2.13 1.08 5.40
C LEU A 5 3.18 0.11 4.86
N ARG A 6 2.72 -0.89 4.11
CA ARG A 6 3.56 -1.82 3.36
C ARG A 6 3.19 -1.76 1.90
N ILE A 7 4.18 -1.62 1.03
CA ILE A 7 4.03 -1.53 -0.43
C ILE A 7 4.92 -2.60 -1.04
N ALA A 8 4.37 -3.40 -1.93
CA ALA A 8 5.08 -4.43 -2.66
C ALA A 8 4.96 -4.13 -4.16
N ARG A 9 6.08 -3.73 -4.79
CA ARG A 9 6.17 -3.32 -6.18
C ARG A 9 6.82 -4.39 -7.02
N ALA A 10 6.20 -4.79 -8.12
CA ALA A 10 6.77 -5.73 -9.07
C ALA A 10 7.94 -5.10 -9.85
N ARG A 11 9.02 -5.86 -10.04
CA ARG A 11 10.15 -5.51 -10.91
C ARG A 11 10.04 -6.28 -12.23
N LEU A 12 10.71 -5.76 -13.27
CA LEU A 12 10.71 -6.34 -14.62
C LEU A 12 11.25 -7.79 -14.68
N GLN A 13 12.09 -8.20 -13.72
CA GLN A 13 12.67 -9.55 -13.65
C GLN A 13 11.83 -10.53 -12.81
N GLY A 14 10.57 -10.20 -12.48
CA GLY A 14 9.69 -11.06 -11.68
C GLY A 14 9.96 -11.05 -10.17
N SER A 15 10.91 -10.24 -9.70
CA SER A 15 11.15 -9.99 -8.28
C SER A 15 10.24 -8.87 -7.73
N VAL A 16 10.11 -8.80 -6.40
CA VAL A 16 9.27 -7.80 -5.71
C VAL A 16 10.13 -6.94 -4.79
N ASP A 17 9.97 -5.63 -4.90
CA ASP A 17 10.55 -4.63 -4.02
C ASP A 17 9.57 -4.29 -2.91
N THR A 18 9.98 -4.35 -1.65
CA THR A 18 9.09 -4.02 -0.53
C THR A 18 9.52 -2.71 0.14
N HIS A 19 8.60 -1.76 0.21
CA HIS A 19 8.74 -0.54 0.99
C HIS A 19 7.84 -0.60 2.22
N CYS A 20 8.40 -0.35 3.40
CA CYS A 20 7.65 -0.31 4.66
C CYS A 20 7.88 1.04 5.32
N THR A 21 6.80 1.70 5.72
CA THR A 21 6.88 2.97 6.46
C THR A 21 5.83 3.04 7.55
N VAL A 22 6.11 3.87 8.55
CA VAL A 22 5.22 4.12 9.67
C VAL A 22 4.64 5.52 9.51
N LEU A 23 3.32 5.62 9.50
CA LEU A 23 2.61 6.88 9.36
C LEU A 23 2.01 7.30 10.68
N ASN A 24 2.19 8.57 11.02
CA ASN A 24 1.46 9.21 12.10
C ASN A 24 0.38 10.10 11.50
N ALA A 25 -0.88 9.88 11.88
CA ALA A 25 -2.01 10.68 11.42
C ALA A 25 -3.04 10.89 12.55
N PRO A 26 -3.78 12.02 12.53
CA PRO A 26 -4.79 12.31 13.54
C PRO A 26 -6.07 11.49 13.35
N THR A 27 -6.37 11.04 12.12
CA THR A 27 -7.55 10.25 11.76
C THR A 27 -7.18 9.11 10.79
N ILE A 28 -8.13 8.20 10.56
CA ILE A 28 -7.95 7.10 9.60
C ILE A 28 -7.90 7.65 8.17
N GLU A 29 -8.78 8.59 7.85
CA GLU A 29 -8.90 9.22 6.55
C GLU A 29 -7.59 9.93 6.18
N ALA A 30 -7.04 10.73 7.10
CA ALA A 30 -5.75 11.38 6.90
C ALA A 30 -4.57 10.38 6.77
N ALA A 31 -4.69 9.18 7.35
CA ALA A 31 -3.70 8.11 7.17
C ALA A 31 -3.81 7.49 5.78
N ILE A 32 -5.02 7.29 5.28
CA ILE A 32 -5.30 6.76 3.93
C ILE A 32 -4.81 7.76 2.87
N ASP A 33 -5.14 9.05 3.00
CA ASP A 33 -4.71 10.07 2.04
C ASP A 33 -3.18 10.15 1.93
N ARG A 34 -2.49 10.12 3.08
CA ARG A 34 -1.02 10.06 3.12
C ARG A 34 -0.49 8.76 2.53
N ALA A 35 -1.12 7.63 2.82
CA ALA A 35 -0.71 6.35 2.28
C ALA A 35 -0.86 6.30 0.75
N ALA A 36 -1.96 6.81 0.21
CA ALA A 36 -2.21 6.92 -1.23
C ALA A 36 -1.11 7.72 -1.93
N ALA A 37 -0.76 8.91 -1.41
CA ALA A 37 0.31 9.74 -1.98
C ALA A 37 1.69 9.03 -2.00
N ILE A 38 2.02 8.29 -0.94
CA ILE A 38 3.28 7.51 -0.89
C ILE A 38 3.22 6.34 -1.87
N VAL A 39 2.07 5.66 -1.97
CA VAL A 39 1.89 4.53 -2.87
C VAL A 39 2.04 4.97 -4.32
N ASP A 40 1.42 6.08 -4.72
CA ASP A 40 1.56 6.62 -6.07
C ASP A 40 3.02 6.93 -6.40
N SER A 41 3.75 7.54 -5.46
CA SER A 41 5.18 7.83 -5.61
C SER A 41 6.07 6.58 -5.67
N VAL A 42 5.79 5.56 -4.85
CA VAL A 42 6.61 4.34 -4.80
C VAL A 42 6.34 3.43 -6.00
N LEU A 43 5.06 3.26 -6.35
CA LEU A 43 4.67 2.42 -7.46
C LEU A 43 4.97 3.08 -8.81
N ASP A 44 4.79 4.39 -8.95
CA ASP A 44 5.18 5.15 -10.14
C ASP A 44 4.67 4.50 -11.44
N GLY A 45 3.35 4.24 -11.48
CA GLY A 45 2.70 3.55 -12.61
C GLY A 45 3.02 2.05 -12.74
N ARG A 46 3.88 1.46 -11.91
CA ARG A 46 4.24 0.03 -11.98
C ARG A 46 3.23 -0.86 -11.26
N PRO A 47 3.15 -2.16 -11.63
CA PRO A 47 2.32 -3.11 -10.93
C PRO A 47 2.73 -3.27 -9.46
N GLY A 48 1.75 -3.30 -8.56
CA GLY A 48 2.03 -3.48 -7.14
C GLY A 48 0.79 -3.51 -6.27
N VAL A 49 1.03 -3.84 -5.00
CA VAL A 49 0.02 -3.79 -3.94
C VAL A 49 0.50 -2.94 -2.79
N ALA A 50 -0.43 -2.31 -2.08
CA ALA A 50 -0.15 -1.66 -0.81
C ALA A 50 -1.21 -2.03 0.23
N THR A 51 -0.79 -2.08 1.50
CA THR A 51 -1.68 -2.28 2.64
C THR A 51 -1.31 -1.30 3.75
N LEU A 52 -2.35 -0.70 4.34
CA LEU A 52 -2.24 0.14 5.53
C LEU A 52 -2.91 -0.59 6.69
N THR A 53 -2.17 -0.81 7.76
CA THR A 53 -2.66 -1.49 8.96
C THR A 53 -2.51 -0.61 10.20
N SER A 54 -3.36 -0.87 11.19
CA SER A 54 -3.31 -0.26 12.52
C SER A 54 -3.21 -1.37 13.57
N PRO A 55 -2.38 -1.22 14.61
CA PRO A 55 -2.26 -2.23 15.67
C PRO A 55 -3.57 -2.48 16.43
N TYR A 56 -4.52 -1.53 16.40
CA TYR A 56 -5.79 -1.62 17.14
C TYR A 56 -6.97 -2.14 16.31
N ARG A 57 -6.88 -2.04 14.97
CA ARG A 57 -8.00 -2.33 14.06
C ARG A 57 -7.66 -3.33 12.94
N GLY A 58 -6.39 -3.70 12.79
CA GLY A 58 -5.95 -4.57 11.69
C GLY A 58 -5.86 -3.82 10.36
N LEU A 59 -6.32 -4.45 9.26
CA LEU A 59 -6.28 -3.86 7.92
C LEU A 59 -7.26 -2.69 7.81
N ILE A 60 -6.75 -1.52 7.42
CA ILE A 60 -7.51 -0.28 7.26
C ILE A 60 -7.81 -0.01 5.79
N TRP A 61 -6.81 -0.23 4.94
CA TRP A 61 -6.89 0.10 3.52
C TRP A 61 -5.96 -0.80 2.72
N ALA A 62 -6.35 -1.11 1.48
CA ALA A 62 -5.55 -1.87 0.54
C ALA A 62 -5.68 -1.26 -0.85
N HIS A 63 -4.59 -1.31 -1.61
CA HIS A 63 -4.49 -0.79 -2.98
C HIS A 63 -3.90 -1.85 -3.90
N ARG A 64 -4.45 -1.96 -5.11
CA ARG A 64 -3.91 -2.78 -6.19
C ARG A 64 -3.76 -1.89 -7.42
N GLN A 65 -2.56 -1.87 -7.99
CA GLN A 65 -2.25 -1.07 -9.17
C GLN A 65 -1.73 -1.96 -10.28
N ASN A 66 -2.30 -1.82 -11.48
CA ASN A 66 -1.82 -2.44 -12.72
C ASN A 66 -1.51 -3.95 -12.59
N LEU A 67 -2.24 -4.63 -11.71
CA LEU A 67 -2.19 -6.09 -11.56
C LEU A 67 -3.35 -6.69 -12.33
N PRO A 68 -3.18 -7.88 -12.93
CA PRO A 68 -4.29 -8.59 -13.53
C PRO A 68 -5.42 -8.75 -12.51
N ALA A 69 -6.65 -8.63 -13.01
CA ALA A 69 -7.82 -8.99 -12.22
C ALA A 69 -7.63 -10.43 -11.72
N PRO A 70 -8.02 -10.74 -10.48
CA PRO A 70 -8.00 -12.12 -10.01
C PRO A 70 -8.79 -12.98 -11.00
N ALA A 71 -8.30 -14.20 -11.28
CA ALA A 71 -9.06 -15.16 -12.06
C ALA A 71 -10.43 -15.34 -11.38
N TRP A 72 -11.50 -15.18 -12.15
CA TRP A 72 -12.84 -15.47 -11.66
C TRP A 72 -12.95 -16.98 -11.41
N PRO A 73 -13.59 -17.41 -10.32
CA PRO A 73 -13.74 -18.82 -9.98
C PRO A 73 -14.54 -19.60 -11.03
#